data_AF-A0A9D2USZ1-F1
#
_entry.id   AF-A0A9D2USZ1-F1
#
_cell.length_a   1.000
_cell.length_b   1.000
_cell.length_c   1.000
_cell.angle_alpha   90.00
_cell.angle_beta   90.00
_cell.angle_gamma   90.00
#
_symmetry.space_group_name_H-M   'P 1'
#
loop_
_entity.id
_entity.type
_entity.pdbx_description
1 polymer ?
#
loop_
_entity_poly.entity_id
_entity_poly.type
_entity_poly.pdbx_seq_one_letter_code
_entity_poly.pdbx_strand_id
1 'polypeptide(L)'
;MSTSTSLSVQEQQFLEAFQQAVKTDHFDRLILSQYKGELEQLEKMTFRVIALNEQKVLSCLYRYQTQDITKNYPLTDALAQVTDALASCKQANLLTDQEELQLKKNKKKAMLTRSKTQSGPAKVNHGQGHDRIKQRYVDQDSPFLQYLGITDQNEQIIPSMARKWKQINKFVEIFSGALAQIKVSEHGLRVVDFGSGKGYLTCALYAYMQKYGQTPYVTGVELNPKMVEFCQSVAQQSGFNQLDFFQGDVRTYAPEHLDVMIALHACDVATDFAIHSGIRLNA
;
A
#
# COMPACT_ATOMS: atom_id res chain seq x y z
N MET A 1 -39.95 13.94 -2.71
CA MET A 1 -39.98 15.39 -2.45
C MET A 1 -38.57 15.83 -2.12
N SER A 2 -37.83 16.29 -3.13
CA SER A 2 -36.41 16.63 -3.01
C SER A 2 -36.31 18.02 -2.39
N THR A 3 -35.98 18.09 -1.10
CA THR A 3 -35.65 19.34 -0.43
C THR A 3 -34.35 19.87 -1.04
N SER A 4 -34.48 20.79 -1.99
CA SER A 4 -33.39 21.63 -2.50
C SER A 4 -32.85 22.46 -1.34
N THR A 5 -31.95 21.86 -0.57
CA THR A 5 -31.28 22.53 0.53
C THR A 5 -30.22 23.41 -0.11
N SER A 6 -30.43 24.72 -0.11
CA SER A 6 -29.45 25.68 -0.64
C SER A 6 -28.10 25.45 0.04
N LEU A 7 -27.04 25.26 -0.76
CA LEU A 7 -25.68 25.12 -0.26
C LEU A 7 -25.32 26.34 0.61
N SER A 8 -24.69 26.09 1.75
CA SER A 8 -24.11 27.16 2.56
C SER A 8 -22.95 27.85 1.83
N VAL A 9 -22.64 29.08 2.24
CA VAL A 9 -21.50 29.84 1.69
C VAL A 9 -20.20 29.05 1.79
N GLN A 10 -20.01 28.30 2.88
CA GLN A 10 -18.83 27.47 3.12
C GLN A 10 -18.77 26.27 2.17
N GLU A 11 -19.92 25.67 1.82
CA GLU A 11 -19.99 24.60 0.82
C GLU A 11 -19.70 25.14 -0.59
N GLN A 12 -20.25 26.32 -0.94
CA GLN A 12 -19.96 26.99 -2.21
C GLN A 12 -18.47 27.29 -2.35
N GLN A 13 -17.85 27.90 -1.34
CA GLN A 13 -16.41 28.17 -1.31
C GLN A 13 -15.54 26.91 -1.44
N PHE A 14 -16.01 25.78 -0.89
CA PHE A 14 -15.31 24.50 -1.03
C PHE A 14 -15.41 23.94 -2.45
N LEU A 15 -16.60 24.01 -3.06
CA LEU A 15 -16.83 23.54 -4.43
C LEU A 15 -16.11 24.41 -5.46
N GLU A 16 -16.07 25.72 -5.26
CA GLU A 16 -15.26 26.64 -6.08
C GLU A 16 -13.77 26.30 -6.00
N ALA A 17 -13.26 26.03 -4.80
CA ALA A 17 -11.85 25.62 -4.63
C ALA A 17 -11.55 24.28 -5.33
N PHE A 18 -12.48 23.31 -5.25
CA PHE A 18 -12.35 22.05 -5.98
C PHE A 18 -12.32 22.28 -7.50
N GLN A 19 -13.28 23.06 -8.03
CA GLN A 19 -13.34 23.35 -9.46
C GLN A 19 -12.09 24.07 -9.95
N GLN A 20 -11.60 25.05 -9.18
CA GLN A 20 -10.37 25.77 -9.50
C GLN A 20 -9.17 24.82 -9.49
N ALA A 21 -9.02 23.96 -8.48
CA ALA A 21 -7.92 23.01 -8.39
C ALA A 21 -7.91 22.00 -9.55
N VAL A 22 -9.07 21.54 -10.01
CA VAL A 22 -9.17 20.67 -11.18
C VAL A 22 -8.81 21.43 -12.46
N LYS A 23 -9.28 22.67 -12.61
CA LYS A 23 -9.01 23.52 -13.78
C LYS A 23 -7.54 23.89 -13.91
N THR A 24 -6.84 24.10 -12.80
CA THR A 24 -5.42 24.48 -12.77
C THR A 24 -4.45 23.31 -12.62
N ASP A 25 -4.95 22.06 -12.64
CA ASP A 25 -4.15 20.84 -12.50
C ASP A 25 -3.34 20.78 -11.18
N HIS A 26 -3.88 21.40 -10.12
CA HIS A 26 -3.33 21.41 -8.76
C HIS A 26 -4.09 20.45 -7.82
N PHE A 27 -5.08 19.71 -8.35
CA PHE A 27 -5.89 18.76 -7.60
C PHE A 27 -5.16 17.43 -7.36
N ASP A 28 -4.91 17.07 -6.09
CA ASP A 28 -4.38 15.74 -5.71
C ASP A 28 -5.54 14.76 -5.47
N ARG A 29 -6.41 15.07 -4.49
CA ARG A 29 -7.57 14.22 -4.17
C ARG A 29 -8.62 14.97 -3.36
N LEU A 30 -9.85 14.46 -3.45
CA LEU A 30 -10.97 14.84 -2.58
C LEU A 30 -11.47 13.61 -1.84
N ILE A 31 -11.68 13.72 -0.53
CA ILE A 31 -12.24 12.66 0.30
C ILE A 31 -13.55 13.16 0.89
N LEU A 32 -14.65 12.46 0.62
CA LEU A 32 -15.94 12.66 1.26
C LEU A 32 -16.21 11.50 2.21
N SER A 33 -16.51 11.80 3.48
CA SER A 33 -16.71 10.78 4.53
C SER A 33 -17.90 11.09 5.41
N GLN A 34 -18.24 10.13 6.29
CA GLN A 34 -19.46 10.17 7.10
C GLN A 34 -20.71 10.31 6.21
N TYR A 35 -20.83 9.41 5.24
CA TYR A 35 -21.96 9.35 4.32
C TYR A 35 -23.26 9.02 5.08
N LYS A 36 -24.35 9.67 4.66
CA LYS A 36 -25.70 9.56 5.23
C LYS A 36 -26.79 9.52 4.16
N GLY A 37 -26.44 9.12 2.94
CA GLY A 37 -27.40 8.91 1.85
C GLY A 37 -27.91 7.47 1.78
N GLU A 38 -28.46 7.11 0.62
CA GLU A 38 -29.19 5.85 0.40
C GLU A 38 -28.28 4.63 0.14
N LEU A 39 -27.01 4.84 -0.21
CA LEU A 39 -26.07 3.74 -0.42
C LEU A 39 -25.69 3.09 0.92
N GLU A 40 -26.26 1.92 1.18
CA GLU A 40 -25.99 1.13 2.39
C GLU A 40 -24.50 0.78 2.53
N GLN A 41 -24.01 0.81 3.77
CA GLN A 41 -22.64 0.45 4.14
C GLN A 41 -21.52 1.25 3.45
N LEU A 42 -21.85 2.34 2.73
CA LEU A 42 -20.85 3.22 2.16
C LEU A 42 -20.17 4.04 3.27
N GLU A 43 -18.85 3.92 3.40
CA GLU A 43 -18.06 4.60 4.42
C GLU A 43 -17.54 5.95 3.92
N LYS A 44 -16.98 5.95 2.70
CA LYS A 44 -16.35 7.12 2.09
C LYS A 44 -16.26 7.03 0.56
N MET A 45 -16.14 8.20 -0.06
CA MET A 45 -15.82 8.36 -1.47
C MET A 45 -14.50 9.10 -1.61
N THR A 46 -13.59 8.62 -2.46
CA THR A 46 -12.32 9.27 -2.76
C THR A 46 -12.22 9.57 -4.25
N PHE A 47 -12.08 10.84 -4.59
CA PHE A 47 -11.99 11.32 -5.97
C PHE A 47 -10.55 11.67 -6.33
N ARG A 48 -10.13 11.32 -7.55
CA ARG A 48 -8.85 11.67 -8.17
C ARG A 48 -9.03 11.90 -9.66
N VAL A 49 -8.24 12.79 -10.25
CA VAL A 49 -8.14 12.89 -11.71
C VAL A 49 -7.14 11.85 -12.19
N ILE A 50 -7.54 11.03 -13.17
CA ILE A 50 -6.68 10.02 -13.80
C ILE A 50 -6.76 10.14 -15.31
N ALA A 51 -5.75 9.64 -16.02
CA ALA A 51 -5.80 9.45 -17.47
C ALA A 51 -6.31 8.04 -17.79
N LEU A 52 -7.35 7.94 -18.62
CA LEU A 52 -7.88 6.68 -19.15
C LEU A 52 -8.03 6.84 -20.66
N ASN A 53 -7.37 5.99 -21.44
CA ASN A 53 -7.34 6.08 -22.91
C ASN A 53 -7.03 7.51 -23.39
N GLU A 54 -5.98 8.12 -22.83
CA GLU A 54 -5.52 9.50 -23.12
C GLU A 54 -6.50 10.64 -22.74
N GLN A 55 -7.62 10.32 -22.08
CA GLN A 55 -8.58 11.31 -21.60
C GLN A 55 -8.51 11.46 -20.08
N LYS A 56 -8.45 12.69 -19.58
CA LYS A 56 -8.57 12.97 -18.14
C LYS A 56 -10.02 12.74 -17.69
N VAL A 57 -10.19 11.93 -16.66
CA VAL A 57 -11.49 11.61 -16.04
C VAL A 57 -11.39 11.77 -14.52
N LEU A 58 -12.51 12.08 -13.87
CA LEU A 58 -12.65 12.05 -12.43
C LEU A 58 -12.98 10.62 -11.98
N SER A 59 -12.02 9.92 -11.41
CA SER A 59 -12.22 8.60 -10.82
C SER A 59 -12.68 8.72 -9.37
N CYS A 60 -13.78 8.05 -9.03
CA CYS A 60 -14.32 7.96 -7.68
C CYS A 60 -14.25 6.52 -7.17
N LEU A 61 -13.53 6.32 -6.07
CA LEU A 61 -13.52 5.09 -5.30
C LEU A 61 -14.56 5.16 -4.17
N TYR A 62 -15.60 4.37 -4.31
CA TYR A 62 -16.62 4.12 -3.28
C TYR A 62 -16.13 2.99 -2.37
N ARG A 63 -15.83 3.31 -1.11
CA ARG A 63 -15.44 2.30 -0.12
C ARG A 63 -16.64 1.90 0.72
N TYR A 64 -17.00 0.62 0.62
CA TYR A 64 -17.95 -0.04 1.50
C TYR A 64 -17.21 -0.84 2.56
N GLN A 65 -17.95 -1.32 3.55
CA GLN A 65 -17.39 -2.15 4.63
C GLN A 65 -16.67 -3.42 4.12
N THR A 66 -17.16 -4.03 3.03
CA THR A 66 -16.67 -5.32 2.53
C THR A 66 -16.04 -5.25 1.13
N GLN A 67 -16.22 -4.15 0.40
CA GLN A 67 -15.76 -4.01 -0.98
C GLN A 67 -15.51 -2.56 -1.39
N ASP A 68 -14.69 -2.39 -2.41
CA ASP A 68 -14.41 -1.09 -3.03
C ASP A 68 -14.93 -1.12 -4.48
N ILE A 69 -15.72 -0.10 -4.89
CA ILE A 69 -16.24 0.07 -6.26
C ILE A 69 -15.62 1.33 -6.87
N THR A 70 -15.09 1.25 -8.08
CA THR A 70 -14.56 2.43 -8.80
C THR A 70 -15.49 2.82 -9.94
N LYS A 71 -15.83 4.10 -10.03
CA LYS A 71 -16.55 4.69 -11.17
C LYS A 71 -15.74 5.85 -11.73
N ASN A 72 -15.72 5.99 -13.05
CA ASN A 72 -15.02 7.08 -13.74
C ASN A 72 -16.05 8.00 -14.38
N TYR A 73 -15.88 9.29 -14.18
CA TYR A 73 -16.77 10.34 -14.68
C TYR A 73 -16.01 11.28 -15.61
N PRO A 74 -16.62 11.78 -16.68
CA PRO A 74 -16.06 12.87 -17.46
C PRO A 74 -15.74 14.08 -16.58
N LEU A 75 -14.65 14.80 -16.87
CA LEU A 75 -14.33 16.02 -16.11
C LEU A 75 -15.40 17.11 -16.24
N THR A 76 -16.19 17.10 -17.33
CA THR A 76 -17.34 17.99 -17.51
C THR A 76 -18.39 17.81 -16.42
N ASP A 77 -18.49 16.60 -15.87
CA ASP A 77 -19.50 16.22 -14.87
C ASP A 77 -18.94 16.29 -13.45
N ALA A 78 -17.63 16.55 -13.30
CA ALA A 78 -16.91 16.49 -12.03
C ALA A 78 -17.55 17.33 -10.93
N LEU A 79 -17.91 18.58 -11.23
CA LEU A 79 -18.52 19.48 -10.27
C LEU A 79 -19.90 18.97 -9.82
N ALA A 80 -20.73 18.48 -10.75
CA ALA A 80 -22.04 17.93 -10.44
C ALA A 80 -21.92 16.69 -9.54
N GLN A 81 -21.05 15.74 -9.92
CA GLN A 81 -20.82 14.50 -9.15
C GLN A 81 -20.34 14.79 -7.72
N VAL A 82 -19.42 15.75 -7.56
CA VAL A 82 -18.93 16.14 -6.24
C VAL A 82 -20.00 16.88 -5.44
N THR A 83 -20.80 17.73 -6.08
CA THR A 83 -21.88 18.47 -5.41
C THR A 83 -22.93 17.50 -4.85
N ASP A 84 -23.36 16.53 -5.65
CA ASP A 84 -24.34 15.52 -5.25
C ASP A 84 -23.81 14.63 -4.12
N ALA A 85 -22.58 14.15 -4.27
CA ALA A 85 -21.93 13.34 -3.24
C ALA A 85 -21.71 14.12 -1.93
N LEU A 86 -21.35 15.40 -2.04
CA LEU A 86 -21.14 16.29 -0.90
C LEU A 86 -22.44 16.51 -0.11
N ALA A 87 -23.60 16.58 -0.76
CA ALA A 87 -24.89 16.77 -0.10
C ALA A 87 -25.18 15.67 0.93
N SER A 88 -24.72 14.44 0.66
CA SER A 88 -24.92 13.27 1.54
C SER A 88 -23.77 13.01 2.52
N CYS A 89 -22.74 13.86 2.56
CA CYS A 89 -21.56 13.68 3.43
C CYS A 89 -21.44 14.79 4.48
N LYS A 90 -21.04 14.42 5.70
CA LYS A 90 -20.79 15.38 6.78
C LYS A 90 -19.37 15.92 6.82
N GLN A 91 -18.44 15.29 6.13
CA GLN A 91 -17.05 15.74 6.08
C GLN A 91 -16.49 15.64 4.67
N ALA A 92 -15.75 16.66 4.27
CA ALA A 92 -15.02 16.71 3.01
C ALA A 92 -13.61 17.27 3.23
N ASN A 93 -12.60 16.60 2.69
CA ASN A 93 -11.21 17.06 2.71
C ASN A 93 -10.71 17.16 1.26
N LEU A 94 -10.42 18.38 0.81
CA LEU A 94 -9.81 18.68 -0.48
C LEU A 94 -8.31 18.89 -0.28
N LEU A 95 -7.51 18.08 -0.95
CA LEU A 95 -6.05 18.20 -0.94
C LEU A 95 -5.61 18.69 -2.32
N THR A 96 -4.86 19.78 -2.30
CA THR A 96 -4.13 20.31 -3.44
C THR A 96 -2.63 20.32 -3.11
N ASP A 97 -1.78 20.69 -4.06
CA ASP A 97 -0.36 20.90 -3.79
C ASP A 97 -0.07 22.17 -2.96
N GLN A 98 -1.00 23.14 -2.94
CA GLN A 98 -0.83 24.45 -2.29
C GLN A 98 -1.57 24.61 -0.95
N GLU A 99 -2.71 23.94 -0.81
CA GLU A 99 -3.55 24.01 0.38
C GLU A 99 -4.34 22.73 0.63
N GLU A 100 -4.70 22.53 1.90
CA GLU A 100 -5.69 21.57 2.33
C GLU A 100 -6.92 22.34 2.85
N LEU A 101 -8.10 21.95 2.36
CA LEU A 101 -9.38 22.45 2.84
C LEU A 101 -10.14 21.32 3.53
N GLN A 102 -10.62 21.59 4.75
CA GLN A 102 -11.46 20.68 5.50
C GLN A 102 -12.82 21.32 5.73
N LEU A 103 -13.87 20.69 5.24
CA LEU A 103 -15.26 21.08 5.45
C LEU A 103 -15.92 20.07 6.39
N LYS A 104 -16.45 20.54 7.51
CA LYS A 104 -17.23 19.74 8.46
C LYS A 104 -18.63 20.33 8.60
N LYS A 105 -19.65 19.48 8.43
CA LYS A 105 -21.06 19.82 8.59
C LYS A 105 -21.59 19.24 9.88
N ASN A 106 -22.20 20.08 10.71
CA ASN A 106 -23.00 19.65 11.85
C ASN A 106 -24.49 19.97 11.58
N LYS A 107 -25.38 19.64 12.54
CA LYS A 107 -26.82 19.86 12.38
C LYS A 107 -27.22 21.34 12.16
N LYS A 108 -26.35 22.30 12.48
CA LYS A 108 -26.66 23.74 12.51
C LYS A 108 -25.86 24.57 11.49
N LYS A 109 -24.67 24.14 11.09
CA LYS A 109 -23.77 24.89 10.21
C LYS A 109 -22.72 24.01 9.53
N ALA A 110 -22.18 24.52 8.42
CA ALA A 110 -20.94 24.06 7.83
C ALA A 110 -19.76 24.93 8.31
N MET A 111 -18.60 24.31 8.50
CA MET A 111 -17.36 24.97 8.87
C MET A 111 -16.27 24.58 7.88
N LEU A 112 -15.68 25.58 7.23
CA LEU A 112 -14.56 25.42 6.32
C LEU A 112 -13.28 25.90 7.00
N THR A 113 -12.27 25.04 7.04
CA THR A 113 -10.92 25.36 7.51
C THR A 113 -9.97 25.22 6.34
N ARG A 114 -9.08 26.20 6.16
CA ARG A 114 -8.04 26.17 5.13
C ARG A 114 -6.67 26.25 5.80
N SER A 115 -5.75 25.42 5.36
CA SER A 115 -4.35 25.45 5.76
C SER A 115 -3.47 25.40 4.52
N LYS A 116 -2.54 26.35 4.42
CA LYS A 116 -1.51 26.33 3.37
C LYS A 116 -0.53 25.19 3.67
N THR A 117 -0.16 24.43 2.65
CA THR A 117 0.96 23.48 2.76
C THR A 117 2.26 24.30 2.82
N GLN A 118 3.09 24.06 3.83
CA GLN A 118 4.43 24.67 3.88
C GLN A 118 5.22 24.21 2.66
N SER A 119 5.73 25.18 1.92
CA SER A 119 6.45 25.04 0.65
C SER A 119 7.76 24.27 0.87
N GLY A 120 7.73 22.95 0.75
CA GLY A 120 8.86 22.20 0.18
C GLY A 120 8.97 22.52 -1.31
N PRO A 121 10.15 22.37 -1.94
CA PRO A 121 10.38 22.85 -3.30
C PRO A 121 9.31 22.31 -4.24
N ALA A 122 8.81 23.22 -5.10
CA ALA A 122 7.75 22.98 -6.05
C ALA A 122 7.88 21.60 -6.69
N LYS A 123 6.87 20.75 -6.49
CA LYS A 123 6.62 19.67 -7.44
C LYS A 123 6.19 20.37 -8.72
N VAL A 124 7.17 20.67 -9.56
CA VAL A 124 6.95 20.90 -10.97
C VAL A 124 6.03 19.76 -11.43
N ASN A 125 4.85 20.12 -11.92
CA ASN A 125 4.02 19.25 -12.73
C ASN A 125 4.85 18.88 -13.96
N HIS A 126 5.73 17.90 -13.79
CA HIS A 126 6.20 17.08 -14.89
C HIS A 126 4.94 16.41 -15.43
N GLY A 127 4.76 16.52 -16.75
CA GLY A 127 3.63 15.94 -17.46
C GLY A 127 3.34 14.52 -16.94
N GLN A 128 2.07 14.17 -16.99
CA GLN A 128 1.55 12.83 -16.72
C GLN A 128 2.16 11.79 -17.68
N GLY A 129 3.46 11.54 -17.58
CA GLY A 129 3.97 10.19 -17.59
C GLY A 129 3.72 9.65 -16.19
N HIS A 130 3.06 8.50 -16.12
CA HIS A 130 3.09 7.66 -14.94
C HIS A 130 4.53 7.21 -14.67
N ASP A 131 5.40 8.12 -14.27
CA ASP A 131 6.76 7.79 -13.89
C ASP A 131 7.26 8.75 -12.81
N ARG A 132 6.46 8.83 -11.74
CA ARG A 132 7.09 8.67 -10.44
C ARG A 132 7.70 7.27 -10.53
N ILE A 133 8.96 7.15 -10.94
CA ILE A 133 9.71 5.89 -10.90
C ILE A 133 9.55 5.45 -9.46
N LYS A 134 8.58 4.57 -9.22
CA LYS A 134 8.39 3.97 -7.91
C LYS A 134 9.73 3.30 -7.70
N GLN A 135 10.52 3.74 -6.72
CA GLN A 135 11.65 2.94 -6.31
C GLN A 135 11.07 1.58 -5.94
N ARG A 136 11.27 0.61 -6.84
CA ARG A 136 10.85 -0.75 -6.63
C ARG A 136 12.02 -1.39 -5.92
N TYR A 137 11.75 -1.80 -4.69
CA TYR A 137 12.75 -2.49 -3.88
C TYR A 137 13.00 -3.89 -4.41
N VAL A 138 12.01 -4.46 -5.10
CA VAL A 138 12.11 -5.74 -5.81
C VAL A 138 12.06 -5.47 -7.30
N ASP A 139 13.00 -6.04 -8.06
CA ASP A 139 13.00 -5.93 -9.51
C ASP A 139 11.94 -6.85 -10.11
N GLN A 140 11.18 -6.35 -11.08
CA GLN A 140 10.02 -7.07 -11.64
C GLN A 140 10.43 -8.30 -12.47
N ASP A 141 11.64 -8.28 -13.01
CA ASP A 141 12.29 -9.36 -13.77
C ASP A 141 12.94 -10.42 -12.86
N SER A 142 12.85 -10.28 -11.52
CA SER A 142 13.41 -11.27 -10.60
C SER A 142 12.76 -12.66 -10.80
N PRO A 143 13.54 -13.74 -11.06
CA PRO A 143 12.99 -15.05 -11.44
C PRO A 143 11.97 -15.63 -10.45
N PHE A 144 12.18 -15.41 -9.15
CA PHE A 144 11.29 -15.92 -8.11
C PHE A 144 9.85 -15.41 -8.24
N LEU A 145 9.64 -14.23 -8.83
CA LEU A 145 8.30 -13.69 -9.04
C LEU A 145 7.50 -14.55 -10.02
N GLN A 146 8.14 -15.13 -11.03
CA GLN A 146 7.50 -16.01 -11.99
C GLN A 146 7.10 -17.33 -11.33
N TYR A 147 8.02 -17.96 -10.59
CA TYR A 147 7.76 -19.23 -9.92
C TYR A 147 6.72 -19.11 -8.78
N LEU A 148 6.59 -17.92 -8.18
CA LEU A 148 5.53 -17.59 -7.23
C LEU A 148 4.20 -17.21 -7.90
N GLY A 149 4.16 -17.15 -9.23
CA GLY A 149 2.97 -16.78 -10.00
C GLY A 149 2.57 -15.31 -9.83
N ILE A 150 3.52 -14.42 -9.53
CA ILE A 150 3.33 -12.97 -9.47
C ILE A 150 3.47 -12.35 -10.87
N THR A 151 4.44 -12.83 -11.65
CA THR A 151 4.66 -12.43 -13.05
C THR A 151 4.32 -13.56 -14.01
N ASP A 152 3.99 -13.20 -15.26
CA ASP A 152 3.87 -14.13 -16.37
C ASP A 152 5.26 -14.44 -16.99
N GLN A 153 5.26 -15.19 -18.10
CA GLN A 153 6.49 -15.55 -18.82
C GLN A 153 7.20 -14.36 -19.49
N ASN A 154 6.52 -13.22 -19.63
CA ASN A 154 7.08 -11.97 -20.17
C ASN A 154 7.42 -10.99 -19.03
N GLU A 155 7.58 -11.50 -17.81
CA GLU A 155 7.89 -10.74 -16.60
C GLU A 155 6.82 -9.68 -16.27
N GLN A 156 5.61 -9.78 -16.82
CA GLN A 156 4.53 -8.83 -16.54
C GLN A 156 3.75 -9.26 -15.30
N ILE A 157 3.46 -8.31 -14.42
CA ILE A 157 2.66 -8.57 -13.22
C ILE A 157 1.27 -9.07 -13.62
N ILE A 158 0.91 -10.26 -13.16
CA ILE A 158 -0.41 -10.83 -13.40
C ILE A 158 -1.45 -9.91 -12.71
N PRO A 159 -2.53 -9.47 -13.42
CA PRO A 159 -3.46 -8.48 -12.88
C PRO A 159 -4.06 -8.83 -11.51
N SER A 160 -4.39 -10.11 -11.29
CA SER A 160 -4.92 -10.62 -10.00
C SER A 160 -3.89 -10.53 -8.86
N MET A 161 -2.59 -10.50 -9.18
CA MET A 161 -1.48 -10.43 -8.22
C MET A 161 -0.98 -9.01 -7.98
N ALA A 162 -1.52 -8.00 -8.66
CA ALA A 162 -1.08 -6.61 -8.50
C ALA A 162 -1.16 -6.10 -7.05
N ARG A 163 -2.14 -6.57 -6.26
CA ARG A 163 -2.22 -6.25 -4.82
C ARG A 163 -1.08 -6.90 -4.05
N LYS A 164 -0.80 -8.18 -4.31
CA LYS A 164 0.27 -8.94 -3.66
C LYS A 164 1.65 -8.33 -4.00
N TRP A 165 1.88 -7.97 -5.26
CA TRP A 165 3.08 -7.27 -5.71
C TRP A 165 3.36 -5.98 -4.93
N LYS A 166 2.32 -5.16 -4.73
CA LYS A 166 2.42 -3.93 -3.92
C LYS A 166 2.74 -4.23 -2.46
N GLN A 167 2.16 -5.30 -1.88
CA GLN A 167 2.45 -5.71 -0.51
C GLN A 167 3.91 -6.14 -0.34
N ILE A 168 4.44 -6.93 -1.28
CA ILE A 168 5.84 -7.37 -1.29
C ILE A 168 6.78 -6.15 -1.30
N ASN A 169 6.57 -5.21 -2.23
CA ASN A 169 7.41 -4.01 -2.30
C ASN A 169 7.33 -3.16 -1.03
N LYS A 170 6.13 -3.00 -0.45
CA LYS A 170 5.98 -2.22 0.78
C LYS A 170 6.66 -2.89 1.98
N PHE A 171 6.65 -4.23 2.04
CA PHE A 171 7.35 -4.97 3.06
C PHE A 171 8.86 -4.75 2.97
N VAL A 172 9.44 -4.90 1.77
CA VAL A 172 10.88 -4.68 1.57
C VAL A 172 11.26 -3.21 1.82
N GLU A 173 10.40 -2.25 1.48
CA GLU A 173 10.59 -0.83 1.85
C GLU A 173 10.74 -0.67 3.37
N ILE A 174 9.84 -1.25 4.17
CA ILE A 174 9.90 -1.18 5.64
C ILE A 174 11.18 -1.86 6.16
N PHE A 175 11.49 -3.05 5.64
CA PHE A 175 12.67 -3.81 6.06
C PHE A 175 13.98 -3.11 5.69
N SER A 176 14.04 -2.42 4.56
CA SER A 176 15.23 -1.69 4.12
C SER A 176 15.69 -0.65 5.14
N GLY A 177 14.74 0.03 5.78
CA GLY A 177 15.03 1.00 6.84
C GLY A 177 15.59 0.35 8.10
N ALA A 178 15.10 -0.83 8.46
CA ALA A 178 15.59 -1.58 9.62
C ALA A 178 16.97 -2.21 9.35
N LEU A 179 17.16 -2.84 8.17
CA LEU A 179 18.42 -3.44 7.76
C LEU A 179 19.58 -2.44 7.74
N ALA A 180 19.32 -1.18 7.36
CA ALA A 180 20.34 -0.13 7.37
C ALA A 180 20.90 0.18 8.78
N GLN A 181 20.22 -0.21 9.85
CA GLN A 181 20.65 0.00 11.23
C GLN A 181 21.42 -1.20 11.79
N ILE A 182 21.40 -2.35 11.11
CA ILE A 182 22.06 -3.57 11.57
C ILE A 182 23.53 -3.55 11.13
N LYS A 183 24.44 -3.77 12.07
CA LYS A 183 25.86 -3.97 11.75
C LYS A 183 26.05 -5.37 11.18
N VAL A 184 26.19 -5.46 9.87
CA VAL A 184 26.49 -6.73 9.19
C VAL A 184 27.85 -7.23 9.67
N SER A 185 27.87 -8.42 10.27
CA SER A 185 29.11 -9.10 10.67
C SER A 185 29.80 -9.74 9.46
N GLU A 186 31.07 -10.14 9.62
CA GLU A 186 31.82 -10.86 8.57
C GLU A 186 31.17 -12.21 8.17
N HIS A 187 30.24 -12.73 8.98
CA HIS A 187 29.59 -14.03 8.76
C HIS A 187 28.26 -13.96 8.00
N GLY A 188 27.83 -12.76 7.58
CA GLY A 188 26.56 -12.53 6.91
C GLY A 188 25.36 -12.55 7.86
N LEU A 189 24.27 -11.88 7.48
CA LEU A 189 23.06 -11.80 8.31
C LEU A 189 22.25 -13.09 8.26
N ARG A 190 21.83 -13.59 9.42
CA ARG A 190 20.93 -14.74 9.56
C ARG A 190 19.50 -14.26 9.85
N VAL A 191 18.61 -14.52 8.90
CA VAL A 191 17.20 -14.12 8.97
C VAL A 191 16.32 -15.35 9.04
N VAL A 192 15.32 -15.34 9.92
CA VAL A 192 14.33 -16.42 10.01
C VAL A 192 12.92 -15.84 9.90
N ASP A 193 12.11 -16.40 9.00
CA ASP A 193 10.73 -16.00 8.74
C ASP A 193 9.76 -17.09 9.18
N PHE A 194 9.19 -16.92 10.37
CA PHE A 194 8.19 -17.82 10.93
C PHE A 194 6.81 -17.56 10.34
N GLY A 195 6.20 -18.62 9.80
CA GLY A 195 4.93 -18.51 9.07
C GLY A 195 5.13 -17.97 7.66
N SER A 196 6.21 -18.40 7.00
CA SER A 196 6.61 -17.90 5.67
C SER A 196 5.57 -18.14 4.57
N GLY A 197 4.63 -19.09 4.76
CA GLY A 197 3.59 -19.40 3.79
C GLY A 197 4.18 -19.75 2.42
N LYS A 198 3.69 -19.12 1.35
CA LYS A 198 4.23 -19.28 -0.02
C LYS A 198 5.62 -18.64 -0.23
N GLY A 199 6.29 -18.15 0.80
CA GLY A 199 7.65 -17.62 0.70
C GLY A 199 7.76 -16.28 -0.03
N TYR A 200 6.66 -15.55 -0.27
CA TYR A 200 6.69 -14.27 -1.02
C TYR A 200 7.63 -13.24 -0.39
N LEU A 201 7.53 -13.07 0.93
CA LEU A 201 8.30 -12.07 1.65
C LEU A 201 9.72 -12.54 1.90
N THR A 202 9.89 -13.83 2.22
CA THR A 202 11.17 -14.50 2.40
C THR A 202 12.04 -14.40 1.13
N CYS A 203 11.49 -14.75 -0.04
CA CYS A 203 12.18 -14.67 -1.33
C CYS A 203 12.50 -13.21 -1.71
N ALA A 204 11.55 -12.29 -1.49
CA ALA A 204 11.75 -10.88 -1.81
C ALA A 204 12.83 -10.22 -0.94
N LEU A 205 12.88 -10.56 0.35
CA LEU A 205 13.90 -10.08 1.27
C LEU A 205 15.28 -10.62 0.87
N TYR A 206 15.38 -11.92 0.56
CA TYR A 206 16.61 -12.53 0.09
C TYR A 206 17.13 -11.85 -1.19
N ALA A 207 16.27 -11.70 -2.20
CA ALA A 207 16.61 -11.03 -3.46
C ALA A 207 17.07 -9.59 -3.24
N TYR A 208 16.38 -8.85 -2.37
CA TYR A 208 16.77 -7.50 -1.99
C TYR A 208 18.16 -7.46 -1.36
N MET A 209 18.41 -8.26 -0.33
CA MET A 209 19.70 -8.27 0.37
C MET A 209 20.85 -8.65 -0.57
N GLN A 210 20.65 -9.66 -1.43
CA GLN A 210 21.64 -10.07 -2.44
C GLN A 210 21.96 -8.93 -3.41
N LYS A 211 20.96 -8.18 -3.89
CA LYS A 211 21.13 -7.02 -4.78
C LYS A 211 22.01 -5.93 -4.17
N TYR A 212 21.95 -5.74 -2.84
CA TYR A 212 22.76 -4.75 -2.14
C TYR A 212 24.09 -5.33 -1.61
N GLY A 213 24.56 -6.45 -2.18
CA GLY A 213 25.87 -7.04 -1.91
C GLY A 213 25.97 -7.74 -0.57
N GLN A 214 24.85 -7.99 0.12
CA GLN A 214 24.84 -8.82 1.32
C GLN A 214 24.78 -10.30 0.93
N THR A 215 25.36 -11.14 1.78
CA THR A 215 25.33 -12.60 1.63
C THR A 215 24.51 -13.18 2.78
N PRO A 216 23.17 -13.04 2.76
CA PRO A 216 22.35 -13.46 3.88
C PRO A 216 22.11 -14.96 3.88
N TYR A 217 21.94 -15.52 5.08
CA TYR A 217 21.35 -16.84 5.28
C TYR A 217 19.90 -16.63 5.71
N VAL A 218 18.96 -16.98 4.85
CA VAL A 218 17.53 -16.78 5.12
C VAL A 218 16.85 -18.14 5.22
N THR A 219 16.08 -18.34 6.28
CA THR A 219 15.26 -19.55 6.44
C THR A 219 13.80 -19.18 6.59
N GLY A 220 12.93 -19.67 5.69
CA GLY A 220 11.49 -19.64 5.90
C GLY A 220 11.03 -20.86 6.69
N VAL A 221 10.27 -20.66 7.75
CA VAL A 221 9.70 -21.73 8.58
C VAL A 221 8.21 -21.81 8.32
N GLU A 222 7.71 -22.99 7.97
CA GLU A 222 6.31 -23.23 7.60
C GLU A 222 5.82 -24.59 8.10
N LEU A 223 4.58 -24.66 8.57
CA LEU A 223 3.99 -25.89 9.13
C LEU A 223 3.62 -26.90 8.04
N ASN A 224 3.16 -26.42 6.89
CA ASN A 224 2.66 -27.27 5.82
C ASN A 224 3.81 -27.82 4.95
N PRO A 225 4.08 -29.14 4.95
CA PRO A 225 5.19 -29.73 4.19
C PRO A 225 5.10 -29.48 2.68
N LYS A 226 3.88 -29.48 2.11
CA LYS A 226 3.70 -29.18 0.67
C LYS A 226 4.09 -27.74 0.33
N MET A 227 3.91 -26.84 1.29
CA MET A 227 4.30 -25.44 1.11
C MET A 227 5.82 -25.29 1.22
N VAL A 228 6.45 -26.03 2.14
CA VAL A 228 7.92 -26.10 2.26
C VAL A 228 8.52 -26.62 0.95
N GLU A 229 8.04 -27.75 0.42
CA GLU A 229 8.49 -28.31 -0.86
C GLU A 229 8.33 -27.31 -2.02
N PHE A 230 7.18 -26.63 -2.07
CA PHE A 230 6.95 -25.57 -3.05
C PHE A 230 7.98 -24.44 -2.93
N CYS A 231 8.21 -23.93 -1.73
CA CYS A 231 9.14 -22.83 -1.49
C CYS A 231 10.60 -23.23 -1.76
N GLN A 232 11.02 -24.44 -1.41
CA GLN A 232 12.34 -24.97 -1.75
C GLN A 232 12.53 -25.06 -3.27
N SER A 233 11.50 -25.53 -3.98
CA SER A 233 11.51 -25.57 -5.44
C SER A 233 11.63 -24.17 -6.06
N VAL A 234 10.92 -23.17 -5.52
CA VAL A 234 11.06 -21.77 -5.93
C VAL A 234 12.47 -21.24 -5.68
N ALA A 235 13.04 -21.49 -4.51
CA ALA A 235 14.40 -21.04 -4.17
C ALA A 235 15.44 -21.65 -5.12
N GLN A 236 15.35 -22.95 -5.37
CA GLN A 236 16.23 -23.66 -6.29
C GLN A 236 16.13 -23.11 -7.73
N GLN A 237 14.90 -22.99 -8.25
CA GLN A 237 14.68 -22.48 -9.62
C GLN A 237 15.07 -21.01 -9.79
N SER A 238 15.08 -20.24 -8.68
CA SER A 238 15.52 -18.84 -8.66
C SER A 238 17.02 -18.66 -8.44
N GLY A 239 17.78 -19.75 -8.24
CA GLY A 239 19.22 -19.69 -7.98
C GLY A 239 19.59 -19.14 -6.60
N PHE A 240 18.69 -19.26 -5.62
CA PHE A 240 18.92 -18.77 -4.26
C PHE A 240 19.68 -19.81 -3.43
N ASN A 241 21.00 -19.66 -3.36
CA ASN A 241 21.90 -20.63 -2.73
C ASN A 241 21.89 -20.62 -1.20
N GLN A 242 21.39 -19.54 -0.59
CA GLN A 242 21.36 -19.35 0.88
C GLN A 242 19.97 -18.98 1.38
N LEU A 243 18.94 -19.39 0.62
CA LEU A 243 17.56 -19.39 1.05
C LEU A 243 17.10 -20.84 1.17
N ASP A 244 16.67 -21.23 2.37
CA ASP A 244 16.09 -22.55 2.62
C ASP A 244 14.73 -22.43 3.32
N PHE A 245 13.99 -23.53 3.32
CA PHE A 245 12.72 -23.64 4.02
C PHE A 245 12.69 -24.88 4.91
N PHE A 246 12.21 -24.69 6.13
CA PHE A 246 12.14 -25.73 7.14
C PHE A 246 10.69 -26.00 7.54
N GLN A 247 10.34 -27.28 7.68
CA GLN A 247 9.03 -27.68 8.18
C GLN A 247 8.96 -27.55 9.70
N GLY A 248 8.20 -26.58 10.19
CA GLY A 248 7.99 -26.40 11.63
C GLY A 248 7.37 -25.06 11.99
N ASP A 249 7.61 -24.66 13.23
CA ASP A 249 7.28 -23.36 13.79
C ASP A 249 8.37 -22.87 14.76
N VAL A 250 8.12 -21.71 15.40
CA VAL A 250 9.00 -21.06 16.38
C VAL A 250 9.38 -21.91 17.59
N ARG A 251 8.62 -22.97 17.90
CA ARG A 251 8.90 -23.89 19.01
C ARG A 251 9.84 -25.01 18.57
N THR A 252 9.80 -25.38 17.30
CA THR A 252 10.54 -26.53 16.75
C THR A 252 11.84 -26.14 16.05
N TYR A 253 11.91 -24.92 15.49
CA TYR A 253 13.09 -24.43 14.80
C TYR A 253 13.92 -23.55 15.74
N ALA A 254 15.06 -24.09 16.17
CA ALA A 254 15.96 -23.45 17.12
C ALA A 254 17.31 -23.16 16.43
N PRO A 255 17.48 -22.01 15.78
CA PRO A 255 18.76 -21.65 15.19
C PRO A 255 19.79 -21.35 16.29
N GLU A 256 21.04 -21.75 16.08
CA GLU A 256 22.14 -21.42 17.00
C GLU A 256 22.43 -19.91 17.04
N HIS A 257 22.20 -19.22 15.93
CA HIS A 257 22.40 -17.78 15.78
C HIS A 257 21.31 -17.18 14.89
N LEU A 258 20.81 -16.01 15.29
CA LEU A 258 19.75 -15.28 14.63
C LEU A 258 20.01 -13.78 14.74
N ASP A 259 20.03 -13.06 13.62
CA ASP A 259 20.18 -11.60 13.60
C ASP A 259 18.84 -10.89 13.38
N VAL A 260 17.91 -11.53 12.66
CA VAL A 260 16.62 -10.94 12.32
C VAL A 260 15.54 -12.00 12.35
N MET A 261 14.48 -11.74 13.10
CA MET A 261 13.30 -12.59 13.15
C MET A 261 12.09 -11.89 12.53
N ILE A 262 11.38 -12.60 11.66
CA ILE A 262 10.11 -12.18 11.07
C ILE A 262 9.04 -13.15 11.57
N ALA A 263 7.92 -12.61 12.05
CA ALA A 263 6.77 -13.38 12.49
C ALA A 263 5.49 -12.61 12.12
N LEU A 264 5.04 -12.77 10.86
CA LEU A 264 3.84 -12.11 10.36
C LEU A 264 2.62 -13.02 10.57
N HIS A 265 1.53 -12.43 11.06
CA HIS A 265 0.33 -13.15 11.51
C HIS A 265 0.54 -14.06 12.74
N ALA A 266 1.43 -13.67 13.65
CA ALA A 266 1.59 -14.32 14.94
C ALA A 266 0.37 -14.07 15.86
N CYS A 267 -0.71 -14.82 15.66
CA CYS A 267 -1.87 -14.82 16.54
C CYS A 267 -1.63 -15.73 17.76
N ASP A 268 -2.34 -15.49 18.86
CA ASP A 268 -2.22 -16.24 20.13
C ASP A 268 -0.79 -16.15 20.74
N VAL A 269 -0.33 -17.16 21.48
CA VAL A 269 1.00 -17.20 22.12
C VAL A 269 2.19 -17.19 21.15
N ALA A 270 1.96 -17.26 19.83
CA ALA A 270 3.04 -17.26 18.83
C ALA A 270 3.88 -15.97 18.86
N THR A 271 3.24 -14.82 19.17
CA THR A 271 3.96 -13.55 19.34
C THR A 271 4.88 -13.62 20.57
N ASP A 272 4.43 -14.21 21.67
CA ASP A 272 5.23 -14.33 22.90
C ASP A 272 6.44 -15.23 22.67
N PHE A 273 6.27 -16.36 21.98
CA PHE A 273 7.39 -17.25 21.61
C PHE A 273 8.39 -16.56 20.68
N ALA A 274 7.90 -15.79 19.71
CA ALA A 274 8.77 -15.02 18.83
C ALA A 274 9.58 -14.00 19.64
N ILE A 275 8.92 -13.14 20.43
CA ILE A 275 9.61 -12.13 21.25
C ILE A 275 10.61 -12.79 22.21
N HIS A 276 10.20 -13.85 22.91
CA HIS A 276 11.09 -14.59 23.81
C HIS A 276 12.32 -15.14 23.08
N SER A 277 12.13 -15.72 21.89
CA SER A 277 13.22 -16.25 21.08
C SER A 277 14.17 -15.17 20.58
N GLY A 278 13.63 -14.03 20.13
CA GLY A 278 14.42 -12.87 19.73
C GLY A 278 15.29 -12.34 20.87
N ILE A 279 14.72 -12.14 22.06
CA ILE A 279 15.47 -11.69 23.24
C ILE A 279 16.54 -12.71 23.65
N ARG A 280 16.20 -14.00 23.70
CA ARG A 280 17.13 -15.06 24.10
C ARG A 280 18.34 -15.15 23.16
N LEU A 281 18.13 -14.92 21.87
CA LEU A 281 19.16 -15.00 20.83
C LEU A 281 19.81 -13.64 20.53
N ASN A 282 19.37 -12.57 21.19
CA ASN A 282 19.84 -11.20 20.96
C ASN A 282 19.68 -10.74 19.50
N ALA A 283 18.53 -11.07 18.91
CA ALA A 283 18.09 -10.73 17.55
C ALA A 283 17.19 -9.49 17.51
#